data_AF-A0A9W9AEX9-F1
#
_entry.id   AF-A0A9W9AEX9-F1
#
_cell.length_a   1.000
_cell.length_b   1.000
_cell.length_c   1.000
_cell.angle_alpha   90.00
_cell.angle_beta   90.00
_cell.angle_gamma   90.00
#
_symmetry.space_group_name_H-M   'P 1'
#
loop_
_entity.id
_entity.type
_entity.pdbx_description
1 polymer ?
#
loop_
_entity_poly.entity_id
_entity_poly.type
_entity_poly.pdbx_seq_one_letter_code
_entity_poly.pdbx_strand_id
1 'polypeptide(L)'
;MSAEQPTEQPTEQRAAGIVQPRAFNPLRDDIRWDRGPLTRVPDPNRAGVIVFTPQDSAQTSREGLGVWRKSNQAYKLFGTTNQFTRITNDIQKAKDNGLPYANASTSEGLIYTYENPPNFRTLQGFAVIATWYDAPWRFFSGQGNWQSAFSVIVGAATHNSLLGMQRALRLAVQLKVSDPQGFIDPTTQSTNSIQFIDIHYGSDVVAQAMLEIVNKQLSG
;
A
#
# COMPACT_ATOMS: atom_id res chain seq x y z
N MET A 1 -43.33 -9.78 65.12
CA MET A 1 -44.01 -10.37 63.96
C MET A 1 -43.81 -9.38 62.81
N SER A 2 -42.74 -9.60 62.05
CA SER A 2 -42.77 -10.04 60.64
C SER A 2 -42.94 -8.81 59.72
N ALA A 3 -41.88 -8.17 59.23
CA ALA A 3 -41.01 -8.58 58.10
C ALA A 3 -41.77 -8.73 56.78
N GLU A 4 -41.55 -7.79 55.85
CA GLU A 4 -41.26 -8.05 54.44
C GLU A 4 -40.89 -6.74 53.71
N GLN A 5 -39.67 -6.69 53.15
CA GLN A 5 -39.30 -5.80 52.06
C GLN A 5 -39.93 -6.33 50.76
N PRO A 6 -40.03 -5.48 49.74
CA PRO A 6 -39.41 -5.88 48.49
C PRO A 6 -38.43 -4.84 47.96
N THR A 7 -37.38 -5.44 47.44
CA THR A 7 -36.26 -4.93 46.68
C THR A 7 -36.74 -4.50 45.29
N GLU A 8 -36.44 -3.28 44.86
CA GLU A 8 -36.29 -2.99 43.43
C GLU A 8 -34.97 -2.27 43.19
N GLN A 9 -34.20 -2.88 42.31
CA GLN A 9 -32.84 -2.54 41.92
C GLN A 9 -32.80 -1.20 41.18
N PRO A 10 -31.70 -0.44 41.25
CA PRO A 10 -31.50 0.66 40.33
C PRO A 10 -31.33 0.09 38.92
N THR A 11 -32.20 0.51 38.01
CA THR A 11 -32.09 0.28 36.58
C THR A 11 -30.71 0.74 36.13
N GLU A 12 -29.81 -0.21 35.87
CA GLU A 12 -28.64 0.03 35.04
C GLU A 12 -29.16 0.58 33.71
N GLN A 13 -29.10 1.90 33.55
CA GLN A 13 -28.97 2.49 32.23
C GLN A 13 -27.70 1.90 31.65
N ARG A 14 -27.86 0.83 30.86
CA ARG A 14 -26.87 0.42 29.87
C ARG A 14 -26.67 1.64 28.98
N ALA A 15 -25.66 2.43 29.33
CA ALA A 15 -25.05 3.35 28.39
C ALA A 15 -24.73 2.49 27.17
N ALA A 16 -25.47 2.74 26.08
CA ALA A 16 -25.08 2.25 24.78
C ALA A 16 -23.69 2.83 24.54
N GLY A 17 -22.68 2.02 24.85
CA GLY A 17 -21.30 2.36 24.59
C GLY A 17 -21.24 2.65 23.10
N ILE A 18 -21.00 3.91 22.77
CA ILE A 18 -20.61 4.32 21.43
C ILE A 18 -19.32 3.54 21.19
N VAL A 19 -19.42 2.40 20.52
CA VAL A 19 -18.26 1.68 20.01
C VAL A 19 -17.68 2.63 18.97
N GLN A 20 -16.68 3.40 19.37
CA GLN A 20 -15.91 4.19 18.42
C GLN A 20 -15.41 3.22 17.36
N PRO A 21 -15.55 3.54 16.06
CA PRO A 21 -14.96 2.74 15.00
C PRO A 21 -13.49 2.52 15.32
N ARG A 22 -13.11 1.27 15.60
CA ARG A 22 -11.72 0.95 15.90
C ARG A 22 -10.91 1.29 14.65
N ALA A 23 -9.81 2.02 14.82
CA ALA A 23 -8.90 2.32 13.73
C ALA A 23 -8.43 1.01 13.05
N PHE A 24 -8.48 1.00 11.72
CA PHE A 24 -8.04 -0.12 10.90
C PHE A 24 -6.59 -0.50 11.22
N ASN A 25 -6.34 -1.79 11.43
CA ASN A 25 -5.04 -2.38 11.70
C ASN A 25 -4.74 -3.52 10.72
N PRO A 26 -3.87 -3.29 9.72
CA PRO A 26 -3.57 -4.29 8.69
C PRO A 26 -2.87 -5.57 9.21
N LEU A 27 -2.33 -5.55 10.43
CA LEU A 27 -1.71 -6.73 11.06
C LEU A 27 -2.69 -7.55 11.90
N ARG A 28 -3.94 -7.11 12.01
CA ARG A 28 -4.98 -7.80 12.80
C ARG A 28 -6.26 -8.03 12.02
N ASP A 29 -6.51 -7.20 11.03
CA ASP A 29 -7.78 -7.18 10.32
C ASP A 29 -7.60 -7.88 8.97
N ASP A 30 -8.44 -8.88 8.72
CA ASP A 30 -8.53 -9.55 7.43
C ASP A 30 -9.20 -8.61 6.40
N ILE A 31 -8.81 -8.72 5.13
CA ILE A 31 -9.44 -8.00 4.02
C ILE A 31 -9.86 -8.99 2.94
N ARG A 32 -10.98 -8.72 2.29
CA ARG A 32 -11.33 -9.39 1.05
C ARG A 32 -11.47 -8.38 -0.07
N TRP A 33 -10.89 -8.69 -1.21
CA TRP A 33 -10.91 -7.85 -2.39
C TRP A 33 -11.57 -8.56 -3.55
N ASP A 34 -12.39 -7.81 -4.27
CA ASP A 34 -13.31 -8.41 -5.19
C ASP A 34 -13.42 -7.60 -6.46
N ARG A 35 -12.63 -8.05 -7.43
CA ARG A 35 -12.52 -7.44 -8.74
C ARG A 35 -13.87 -7.53 -9.46
N GLY A 36 -14.54 -6.41 -9.65
CA GLY A 36 -15.83 -6.38 -10.32
C GLY A 36 -16.59 -5.06 -10.15
N PRO A 37 -17.80 -4.96 -10.73
CA PRO A 37 -18.61 -3.76 -10.64
C PRO A 37 -18.92 -3.39 -9.19
N LEU A 38 -18.81 -2.12 -8.84
CA LEU A 38 -19.10 -1.59 -7.49
C LEU A 38 -20.57 -1.68 -7.09
N THR A 39 -21.46 -1.91 -8.07
CA THR A 39 -22.93 -1.92 -7.92
C THR A 39 -23.52 -3.32 -7.73
N ARG A 40 -22.68 -4.35 -7.80
CA ARG A 40 -23.10 -5.73 -7.57
C ARG A 40 -23.64 -5.95 -6.15
N VAL A 41 -24.38 -7.03 -5.97
CA VAL A 41 -24.75 -7.52 -4.64
C VAL A 41 -23.47 -7.88 -3.85
N PRO A 42 -23.28 -7.31 -2.64
CA PRO A 42 -22.14 -7.64 -1.78
C PRO A 42 -22.16 -9.12 -1.34
N ASP A 43 -21.05 -9.82 -1.56
CA ASP A 43 -20.86 -11.20 -1.10
C ASP A 43 -19.35 -11.49 -0.93
N PRO A 44 -18.83 -11.54 0.32
CA PRO A 44 -17.42 -11.81 0.60
C PRO A 44 -17.00 -13.25 0.32
N ASN A 45 -17.94 -14.17 0.06
CA ASN A 45 -17.69 -15.59 -0.19
C ASN A 45 -17.84 -15.97 -1.67
N ARG A 46 -18.11 -15.00 -2.55
CA ARG A 46 -18.21 -15.25 -3.98
C ARG A 46 -16.90 -15.83 -4.52
N ALA A 47 -17.01 -16.74 -5.49
CA ALA A 47 -15.86 -17.20 -6.27
C ALA A 47 -15.09 -16.01 -6.89
N GLY A 48 -13.76 -16.09 -6.86
CA GLY A 48 -12.86 -15.05 -7.39
C GLY A 48 -12.56 -13.89 -6.43
N VAL A 49 -13.14 -13.88 -5.22
CA VAL A 49 -12.76 -12.95 -4.16
C VAL A 49 -11.38 -13.32 -3.60
N ILE A 50 -10.45 -12.37 -3.61
CA ILE A 50 -9.12 -12.52 -3.06
C ILE A 50 -9.19 -12.24 -1.55
N VAL A 51 -8.69 -13.17 -0.74
CA VAL A 51 -8.66 -13.02 0.72
C VAL A 51 -7.23 -12.69 1.16
N PHE A 52 -7.09 -11.60 1.91
CA PHE A 52 -5.88 -11.18 2.58
C PHE A 52 -6.03 -11.40 4.08
N THR A 53 -5.06 -12.10 4.68
CA THR A 53 -4.94 -12.26 6.13
C THR A 53 -3.80 -11.38 6.65
N PRO A 54 -3.65 -11.15 7.96
CA PRO A 54 -2.52 -10.42 8.53
C PRO A 54 -1.14 -10.82 8.02
N GLN A 55 -0.95 -12.10 7.65
CA GLN A 55 0.32 -12.61 7.11
C GLN A 55 0.59 -12.13 5.68
N ASP A 56 -0.45 -11.74 4.94
CA ASP A 56 -0.33 -11.15 3.60
C ASP A 56 0.05 -9.66 3.68
N SER A 57 0.05 -9.04 4.87
CA SER A 57 0.41 -7.64 5.05
C SER A 57 1.90 -7.41 4.78
N ALA A 58 2.21 -6.54 3.83
CA ALA A 58 3.58 -6.22 3.43
C ALA A 58 4.06 -4.87 3.98
N GLN A 59 3.18 -3.86 3.97
CA GLN A 59 3.51 -2.52 4.47
C GLN A 59 2.24 -1.78 4.88
N THR A 60 2.30 -1.05 5.99
CA THR A 60 1.21 -0.16 6.40
C THR A 60 1.26 1.15 5.59
N SER A 61 0.10 1.69 5.21
CA SER A 61 -0.01 2.93 4.45
C SER A 61 -0.90 3.93 5.19
N ARG A 62 -0.58 5.23 5.07
CA ARG A 62 -1.40 6.32 5.62
C ARG A 62 -2.61 6.67 4.75
N GLU A 63 -2.52 6.39 3.45
CA GLU A 63 -3.48 6.84 2.44
C GLU A 63 -4.39 5.71 1.90
N GLY A 64 -4.16 4.48 2.35
CA GLY A 64 -4.92 3.31 1.94
C GLY A 64 -4.97 2.25 3.04
N LEU A 65 -5.61 1.13 2.77
CA LEU A 65 -5.71 -0.02 3.67
C LEU A 65 -4.41 -0.85 3.75
N GLY A 66 -3.28 -0.27 3.35
CA GLY A 66 -1.97 -0.92 3.29
C GLY A 66 -1.62 -1.54 1.94
N VAL A 67 -0.38 -2.04 1.86
CA VAL A 67 0.13 -2.87 0.76
C VAL A 67 0.08 -4.33 1.20
N TRP A 68 -0.49 -5.16 0.36
CA TRP A 68 -0.71 -6.58 0.60
C TRP A 68 -0.04 -7.40 -0.48
N ARG A 69 0.40 -8.61 -0.14
CA ARG A 69 0.97 -9.55 -1.08
C ARG A 69 0.05 -10.75 -1.23
N LYS A 70 -0.28 -11.10 -2.48
CA LYS A 70 -0.84 -12.42 -2.80
C LYS A 70 -0.08 -13.01 -3.96
N SER A 71 0.49 -14.20 -3.76
CA SER A 71 1.31 -14.86 -4.77
C SER A 71 2.46 -13.94 -5.26
N ASN A 72 2.50 -13.65 -6.57
CA ASN A 72 3.47 -12.78 -7.22
C ASN A 72 2.95 -11.34 -7.45
N GLN A 73 1.90 -10.92 -6.73
CA GLN A 73 1.28 -9.61 -6.90
C GLN A 73 1.26 -8.81 -5.59
N ALA A 74 1.55 -7.52 -5.73
CA ALA A 74 1.37 -6.50 -4.71
C ALA A 74 0.01 -5.79 -4.94
N TYR A 75 -0.71 -5.51 -3.85
CA TYR A 75 -2.00 -4.85 -3.85
C TYR A 75 -1.97 -3.67 -2.88
N LYS A 76 -1.95 -2.43 -3.39
CA LYS A 76 -2.23 -1.24 -2.57
C LYS A 76 -3.72 -0.95 -2.64
N LEU A 77 -4.43 -1.15 -1.53
CA LEU A 77 -5.89 -1.09 -1.48
C LEU A 77 -6.38 0.28 -0.98
N PHE A 78 -7.41 0.84 -1.61
CA PHE A 78 -7.99 2.13 -1.27
C PHE A 78 -9.48 2.00 -0.97
N GLY A 79 -9.91 2.44 0.20
CA GLY A 79 -11.30 2.35 0.68
C GLY A 79 -12.30 3.32 0.03
N THR A 80 -11.89 4.08 -0.98
CA THR A 80 -12.72 5.01 -1.77
C THR A 80 -12.21 5.06 -3.22
N THR A 81 -13.02 5.53 -4.16
CA THR A 81 -12.64 5.68 -5.58
C THR A 81 -12.19 7.09 -5.96
N ASN A 82 -12.14 8.03 -5.01
CA ASN A 82 -11.86 9.46 -5.29
C ASN A 82 -10.54 9.71 -6.04
N GLN A 83 -9.54 8.86 -5.83
CA GLN A 83 -8.22 8.97 -6.45
C GLN A 83 -8.03 8.04 -7.66
N PHE A 84 -9.02 7.20 -8.00
CA PHE A 84 -8.88 6.16 -9.01
C PHE A 84 -8.44 6.70 -10.37
N THR A 85 -9.15 7.71 -10.89
CA THR A 85 -8.84 8.32 -12.20
C THR A 85 -7.46 8.96 -12.20
N ARG A 86 -7.11 9.69 -11.13
CA ARG A 86 -5.80 10.32 -10.99
C ARG A 86 -4.68 9.27 -11.02
N ILE A 87 -4.77 8.23 -10.19
CA ILE A 87 -3.73 7.20 -10.10
C ILE A 87 -3.63 6.39 -11.39
N THR A 88 -4.76 6.11 -12.04
CA THR A 88 -4.78 5.45 -13.35
C THR A 88 -4.02 6.29 -14.39
N ASN A 89 -4.26 7.60 -14.40
CA ASN A 89 -3.53 8.52 -15.28
C ASN A 89 -2.04 8.62 -14.92
N ASP A 90 -1.69 8.60 -13.63
CA ASP A 90 -0.29 8.63 -13.19
C ASP A 90 0.47 7.37 -13.67
N ILE A 91 -0.13 6.19 -13.55
CA ILE A 91 0.45 4.93 -14.06
C ILE A 91 0.57 4.97 -15.59
N GLN A 92 -0.45 5.47 -16.29
CA GLN A 92 -0.40 5.57 -17.76
C GLN A 92 0.71 6.53 -18.21
N LYS A 93 0.84 7.69 -17.55
CA LYS A 93 1.94 8.63 -17.81
C LYS A 93 3.30 8.01 -17.51
N ALA A 94 3.44 7.21 -16.45
CA ALA A 94 4.70 6.49 -16.15
C ALA A 94 5.09 5.56 -17.30
N LYS A 95 4.12 4.76 -17.78
CA LYS A 95 4.30 3.86 -18.91
C LYS A 95 4.72 4.61 -20.19
N ASP A 96 4.02 5.69 -20.53
CA ASP A 96 4.27 6.49 -21.73
C ASP A 96 5.64 7.18 -21.72
N ASN A 97 6.17 7.46 -20.53
CA ASN A 97 7.49 8.09 -20.34
C ASN A 97 8.60 7.09 -20.00
N GLY A 98 8.33 5.78 -20.03
CA GLY A 98 9.33 4.73 -19.79
C GLY A 98 9.85 4.66 -18.34
N LEU A 99 9.10 5.21 -17.37
CA LEU A 99 9.43 5.06 -15.96
C LEU A 99 9.21 3.59 -15.53
N PRO A 100 10.15 2.92 -14.82
CA PRO A 100 9.96 1.54 -14.37
C PRO A 100 8.77 1.42 -13.40
N TYR A 101 7.66 0.85 -13.86
CA TYR A 101 6.38 0.92 -13.15
C TYR A 101 5.90 -0.44 -12.61
N ALA A 102 6.77 -1.44 -12.46
CA ALA A 102 6.44 -2.74 -11.86
C ALA A 102 5.24 -3.48 -12.50
N ASN A 103 4.90 -3.19 -13.76
CA ASN A 103 3.64 -3.62 -14.40
C ASN A 103 2.38 -3.21 -13.60
N ALA A 104 2.45 -2.05 -12.92
CA ALA A 104 1.35 -1.49 -12.16
C ALA A 104 0.13 -1.24 -13.05
N SER A 105 -1.04 -1.51 -12.49
CA SER A 105 -2.35 -1.27 -13.09
C SER A 105 -3.36 -0.97 -11.99
N THR A 106 -4.52 -0.45 -12.35
CA THR A 106 -5.62 -0.20 -11.41
C THR A 106 -6.79 -1.13 -11.67
N SER A 107 -7.56 -1.41 -10.62
CA SER A 107 -8.85 -2.09 -10.76
C SER A 107 -9.82 -1.64 -9.69
N GLU A 108 -11.05 -1.32 -10.09
CA GLU A 108 -12.16 -1.08 -9.16
C GLU A 108 -12.79 -2.40 -8.68
N GLY A 109 -13.51 -2.33 -7.56
CA GLY A 109 -14.07 -3.49 -6.88
C GLY A 109 -14.56 -3.22 -5.46
N LEU A 110 -15.15 -4.25 -4.87
CA LEU A 110 -15.62 -4.21 -3.49
C LEU A 110 -14.51 -4.64 -2.53
N ILE A 111 -14.31 -3.87 -1.48
CA ILE A 111 -13.42 -4.22 -0.36
C ILE A 111 -14.29 -4.61 0.83
N TYR A 112 -14.00 -5.75 1.44
CA TYR A 112 -14.63 -6.19 2.68
C TYR A 112 -13.59 -6.14 3.81
N THR A 113 -13.89 -5.44 4.89
CA THR A 113 -13.00 -5.28 6.06
C THR A 113 -13.72 -5.67 7.34
N TYR A 114 -13.02 -6.17 8.35
CA TYR A 114 -13.62 -6.44 9.66
C TYR A 114 -13.62 -5.18 10.53
N GLU A 115 -14.79 -4.70 10.90
CA GLU A 115 -14.94 -3.65 11.92
C GLU A 115 -15.27 -4.27 13.29
N ASN A 116 -16.06 -5.36 13.30
CA ASN A 116 -16.39 -6.14 14.50
C ASN A 116 -16.58 -7.63 14.14
N PRO A 117 -15.58 -8.49 14.38
CA PRO A 117 -15.66 -9.91 14.05
C PRO A 117 -16.94 -10.56 14.61
N PRO A 118 -17.69 -11.37 13.82
CA PRO A 118 -17.35 -11.91 12.49
C PRO A 118 -17.90 -11.11 11.29
N ASN A 119 -18.47 -9.91 11.50
CA ASN A 119 -19.19 -9.18 10.46
C ASN A 119 -18.26 -8.28 9.62
N PHE A 120 -18.43 -8.34 8.30
CA PHE A 120 -17.72 -7.48 7.35
C PHE A 120 -18.46 -6.17 7.12
N ARG A 121 -17.68 -5.09 6.95
CA ARG A 121 -18.10 -3.86 6.30
C ARG A 121 -17.68 -3.90 4.84
N THR A 122 -18.56 -3.43 3.95
CA THR A 122 -18.25 -3.29 2.52
C THR A 122 -17.91 -1.84 2.18
N LEU A 123 -16.87 -1.64 1.38
CA LEU A 123 -16.45 -0.35 0.83
C LEU A 123 -16.38 -0.45 -0.70
N GLN A 124 -16.72 0.64 -1.39
CA GLN A 124 -16.40 0.82 -2.79
C GLN A 124 -14.99 1.38 -2.91
N GLY A 125 -14.12 0.67 -3.61
CA GLY A 125 -12.71 1.01 -3.65
C GLY A 125 -12.01 0.59 -4.93
N PHE A 126 -10.70 0.76 -4.93
CA PHE A 126 -9.85 0.27 -6.00
C PHE A 126 -8.53 -0.25 -5.42
N ALA A 127 -7.83 -1.03 -6.25
CA ALA A 127 -6.49 -1.51 -5.98
C ALA A 127 -5.52 -0.97 -7.04
N VAL A 128 -4.32 -0.59 -6.61
CA VAL A 128 -3.14 -0.63 -7.49
C VAL A 128 -2.56 -2.04 -7.39
N ILE A 129 -2.52 -2.73 -8.52
CA ILE A 129 -2.01 -4.10 -8.65
C ILE A 129 -0.68 -4.02 -9.40
N ALA A 130 0.39 -4.49 -8.78
CA ALA A 130 1.73 -4.48 -9.36
C ALA A 130 2.43 -5.85 -9.17
N THR A 131 3.54 -6.05 -9.85
CA THR A 131 4.41 -7.23 -9.65
C THR A 131 5.03 -7.16 -8.25
N TRP A 132 4.91 -8.25 -7.48
CA TRP A 132 5.66 -8.42 -6.24
C TRP A 132 7.05 -8.98 -6.56
N TYR A 133 8.09 -8.36 -6.00
CA TYR A 133 9.46 -8.83 -6.16
C TYR A 133 9.98 -9.41 -4.83
N ASP A 134 10.40 -10.67 -4.87
CA ASP A 134 11.06 -11.34 -3.75
C ASP A 134 12.55 -10.98 -3.66
N ALA A 135 13.19 -11.41 -2.57
CA ALA A 135 14.64 -11.31 -2.42
C ALA A 135 15.36 -11.80 -3.70
N PRO A 136 16.37 -11.07 -4.20
CA PRO A 136 17.14 -10.02 -3.50
C PRO A 136 16.50 -8.62 -3.50
N TRP A 137 15.35 -8.44 -4.13
CA TRP A 137 14.68 -7.14 -4.16
C TRP A 137 14.26 -6.70 -2.75
N ARG A 138 14.49 -5.42 -2.46
CA ARG A 138 14.17 -4.77 -1.19
C ARG A 138 13.11 -3.72 -1.43
N PHE A 139 12.06 -3.75 -0.62
CA PHE A 139 11.05 -2.72 -0.63
C PHE A 139 11.62 -1.39 -0.12
N PHE A 140 11.24 -0.27 -0.74
CA PHE A 140 11.53 1.08 -0.27
C PHE A 140 10.26 1.93 -0.35
N SER A 141 10.18 2.92 0.53
CA SER A 141 9.08 3.90 0.57
C SER A 141 9.67 5.29 0.70
N GLY A 142 9.17 6.27 -0.04
CA GLY A 142 9.52 7.69 0.09
C GLY A 142 8.88 8.38 1.30
N GLN A 143 8.16 7.65 2.13
CA GLN A 143 7.47 8.17 3.32
C GLN A 143 8.17 7.74 4.62
N GLY A 144 8.00 8.53 5.69
CA GLY A 144 8.54 8.21 7.02
C GLY A 144 10.07 8.35 7.08
N ASN A 145 10.76 7.42 7.75
CA ASN A 145 12.23 7.41 7.85
C ASN A 145 12.91 6.86 6.57
N TRP A 146 12.43 7.31 5.41
CA TRP A 146 12.83 6.77 4.11
C TRP A 146 14.32 6.95 3.84
N GLN A 147 14.93 8.07 4.27
CA GLN A 147 16.33 8.38 4.00
C GLN A 147 17.27 7.31 4.55
N SER A 148 17.04 6.90 5.81
CA SER A 148 17.86 5.88 6.47
C SER A 148 17.68 4.51 5.81
N ALA A 149 16.43 4.08 5.57
CA ALA A 149 16.14 2.80 4.93
C ALA A 149 16.70 2.73 3.50
N PHE A 150 16.54 3.80 2.72
CA PHE A 150 17.05 3.89 1.35
C PHE A 150 18.58 3.89 1.31
N SER A 151 19.25 4.60 2.23
CA SER A 151 20.72 4.62 2.31
C SER A 151 21.31 3.24 2.61
N VAL A 152 20.63 2.41 3.40
CA VAL A 152 21.04 1.01 3.66
C VAL A 152 20.97 0.15 2.39
N ILE A 153 19.97 0.36 1.53
CA ILE A 153 19.86 -0.33 0.25
C ILE A 153 21.00 0.12 -0.68
N VAL A 154 21.22 1.43 -0.79
CA VAL A 154 22.25 2.03 -1.65
C VAL A 154 23.66 1.62 -1.21
N GLY A 155 23.96 1.62 0.08
CA GLY A 155 25.29 1.26 0.59
C GLY A 155 25.68 -0.21 0.38
N ALA A 156 24.69 -1.08 0.14
CA ALA A 156 24.92 -2.49 -0.19
C ALA A 156 24.84 -2.79 -1.70
N ALA A 157 24.59 -1.77 -2.53
CA ALA A 157 24.32 -1.96 -3.94
C ALA A 157 25.59 -2.13 -4.78
N THR A 158 25.52 -3.00 -5.78
CA THR A 158 26.58 -3.13 -6.81
C THR A 158 26.64 -1.86 -7.66
N HIS A 159 27.80 -1.62 -8.29
CA HIS A 159 27.95 -0.48 -9.20
C HIS A 159 26.88 -0.46 -10.32
N ASN A 160 26.57 -1.61 -10.92
CA ASN A 160 25.53 -1.71 -11.96
C ASN A 160 24.14 -1.39 -11.43
N SER A 161 23.82 -1.86 -10.22
CA SER A 161 22.57 -1.52 -9.56
C SER A 161 22.46 -0.01 -9.29
N LEU A 162 23.53 0.64 -8.81
CA LEU A 162 23.59 2.08 -8.60
C LEU A 162 23.37 2.88 -9.90
N LEU A 163 23.99 2.46 -11.01
CA LEU A 163 23.75 3.08 -12.33
C LEU A 163 22.28 2.94 -12.76
N GLY A 164 21.67 1.78 -12.52
CA GLY A 164 20.24 1.56 -12.77
C GLY A 164 19.34 2.46 -11.91
N MET A 165 19.66 2.61 -10.62
CA MET A 165 18.92 3.47 -9.70
C MET A 165 19.04 4.93 -10.14
N GLN A 166 20.26 5.39 -10.47
CA GLN A 166 20.51 6.75 -10.95
C GLN A 166 19.67 7.06 -12.20
N ARG A 167 19.66 6.16 -13.19
CA ARG A 167 18.89 6.34 -14.43
C ARG A 167 17.40 6.51 -14.15
N ALA A 168 16.82 5.62 -13.36
CA ALA A 168 15.40 5.65 -13.07
C ALA A 168 15.00 6.82 -12.15
N LEU A 169 15.84 7.19 -11.18
CA LEU A 169 15.59 8.35 -10.32
C LEU A 169 15.72 9.67 -11.08
N ARG A 170 16.62 9.80 -12.07
CA ARG A 170 16.64 10.95 -12.99
C ARG A 170 15.32 11.11 -13.73
N LEU A 171 14.74 10.01 -14.23
CA LEU A 171 13.42 10.03 -14.86
C LEU A 171 12.33 10.42 -13.84
N ALA A 172 12.38 9.88 -12.62
CA ALA A 172 11.44 10.21 -11.56
C ALA A 172 11.47 11.71 -11.20
N VAL A 173 12.67 12.32 -11.11
CA VAL A 173 12.86 13.76 -10.92
C VAL A 173 12.27 14.55 -12.09
N GLN A 174 12.63 14.20 -13.33
CA GLN A 174 12.12 14.88 -14.52
C GLN A 174 10.59 14.87 -14.59
N LEU A 175 9.96 13.75 -14.20
CA LEU A 175 8.52 13.59 -14.20
C LEU A 175 7.83 14.14 -12.94
N LYS A 176 8.60 14.57 -11.93
CA LYS A 176 8.15 15.07 -10.63
C LYS A 176 7.37 14.03 -9.81
N VAL A 177 7.96 12.86 -9.60
CA VAL A 177 7.40 11.82 -8.72
C VAL A 177 7.58 12.21 -7.25
N SER A 178 6.47 12.44 -6.54
CA SER A 178 6.44 13.03 -5.19
C SER A 178 6.93 12.11 -4.09
N ASP A 179 6.39 10.90 -4.03
CA ASP A 179 6.63 9.95 -2.94
C ASP A 179 6.97 8.58 -3.52
N PRO A 180 8.15 8.40 -4.14
CA PRO A 180 8.47 7.17 -4.84
C PRO A 180 8.46 5.97 -3.87
N GLN A 181 7.72 4.92 -4.21
CA GLN A 181 7.66 3.67 -3.45
C GLN A 181 7.68 2.47 -4.40
N GLY A 182 8.37 1.41 -4.00
CA GLY A 182 8.54 0.24 -4.85
C GLY A 182 9.60 -0.74 -4.36
N PHE A 183 10.27 -1.39 -5.31
CA PHE A 183 11.30 -2.39 -5.06
C PHE A 183 12.61 -2.00 -5.73
N ILE A 184 13.72 -2.33 -5.07
CA ILE A 184 15.07 -2.17 -5.60
C ILE A 184 15.83 -3.48 -5.48
N ASP A 185 16.49 -3.94 -6.55
CA ASP A 185 17.48 -5.02 -6.48
C ASP A 185 18.87 -4.42 -6.31
N PRO A 186 19.45 -4.41 -5.09
CA PRO A 186 20.79 -3.88 -4.87
C PRO A 186 21.88 -4.78 -5.47
N THR A 187 21.59 -6.04 -5.79
CA THR A 187 22.58 -7.04 -6.20
C THR A 187 22.64 -7.27 -7.71
N THR A 188 21.67 -6.76 -8.45
CA THR A 188 21.58 -6.97 -9.89
C THR A 188 22.86 -6.53 -10.61
N GLN A 189 23.22 -7.28 -11.65
CA GLN A 189 24.26 -6.89 -12.62
C GLN A 189 23.66 -6.14 -13.82
N SER A 190 22.34 -5.99 -13.87
CA SER A 190 21.65 -5.22 -14.89
C SER A 190 21.45 -3.77 -14.46
N THR A 191 21.06 -2.91 -15.41
CA THR A 191 20.64 -1.52 -15.10
C THR A 191 19.15 -1.42 -14.76
N ASN A 192 18.44 -2.55 -14.66
CA ASN A 192 17.05 -2.62 -14.22
C ASN A 192 17.00 -2.94 -12.73
N SER A 193 17.32 -1.95 -11.89
CA SER A 193 17.46 -2.16 -10.44
C SER A 193 16.35 -1.57 -9.60
N ILE A 194 15.37 -0.86 -10.18
CA ILE A 194 14.26 -0.24 -9.45
C ILE A 194 12.94 -0.41 -10.21
N GLN A 195 11.87 -0.63 -9.47
CA GLN A 195 10.50 -0.82 -9.97
C GLN A 195 9.53 -0.08 -9.04
N PHE A 196 8.89 0.98 -9.51
CA PHE A 196 7.91 1.75 -8.73
C PHE A 196 6.54 1.07 -8.77
N ILE A 197 5.88 0.96 -7.61
CA ILE A 197 4.52 0.41 -7.51
C ILE A 197 3.46 1.48 -7.23
N ASP A 198 3.88 2.58 -6.61
CA ASP A 198 3.02 3.68 -6.20
C ASP A 198 3.60 4.96 -6.77
N ILE A 199 2.86 5.55 -7.72
CA ILE A 199 3.35 6.62 -8.58
C ILE A 199 2.38 7.78 -8.43
N HIS A 200 2.89 8.87 -7.86
CA HIS A 200 2.17 10.12 -7.72
C HIS A 200 3.03 11.26 -8.24
N TYR A 201 2.47 12.08 -9.12
CA TYR A 201 3.16 13.28 -9.61
C TYR A 201 2.76 14.53 -8.82
N GLY A 202 3.71 15.44 -8.65
CA GLY A 202 3.48 16.78 -8.09
C GLY A 202 4.74 17.50 -7.61
N SER A 203 5.66 16.78 -6.98
CA SER A 203 6.92 17.28 -6.41
C SER A 203 8.04 16.32 -6.76
N ASP A 204 9.27 16.78 -6.88
CA ASP A 204 10.46 15.96 -7.09
C ASP A 204 11.35 15.89 -5.86
N VAL A 205 11.00 16.55 -4.75
CA VAL A 205 11.87 16.72 -3.56
C VAL A 205 12.42 15.38 -3.04
N VAL A 206 11.57 14.36 -2.87
CA VAL A 206 12.01 13.04 -2.37
C VAL A 206 12.81 12.30 -3.44
N ALA A 207 12.36 12.29 -4.70
CA ALA A 207 13.06 11.66 -5.80
C ALA A 207 14.46 12.25 -6.01
N GLN A 208 14.59 13.58 -5.89
CA GLN A 208 15.84 14.33 -6.01
C GLN A 208 16.79 13.99 -4.87
N ALA A 209 16.31 13.97 -3.63
CA ALA A 209 17.13 13.58 -2.49
C ALA A 209 17.57 12.10 -2.55
N MET A 210 16.70 11.18 -3.04
CA MET A 210 17.11 9.80 -3.35
C MET A 210 18.20 9.75 -4.42
N LEU A 211 18.07 10.53 -5.50
CA LEU A 211 19.07 10.62 -6.56
C LEU A 211 20.42 11.12 -6.03
N GLU A 212 20.43 12.11 -5.14
CA GLU A 212 21.65 12.64 -4.52
C GLU A 212 22.38 11.59 -3.68
N ILE A 213 21.65 10.77 -2.91
CA ILE A 213 22.23 9.65 -2.15
C ILE A 213 22.93 8.65 -3.09
N VAL A 214 22.29 8.29 -4.20
CA VAL A 214 22.88 7.39 -5.20
C VAL A 214 24.11 8.01 -5.87
N ASN A 215 24.05 9.29 -6.23
CA ASN A 215 25.19 9.99 -6.86
C ASN A 215 26.40 10.07 -5.93
N LYS A 216 26.17 10.31 -4.63
CA LYS A 216 27.23 10.31 -3.63
C LYS A 216 27.90 8.94 -3.54
N GLN A 217 27.13 7.86 -3.55
CA GLN A 217 27.66 6.50 -3.51
C GLN A 217 28.45 6.13 -4.77
N LEU A 218 28.07 6.64 -5.94
CA LEU A 218 28.79 6.41 -7.20
C LEU A 218 30.10 7.19 -7.31
N SER A 219 30.24 8.27 -6.53
CA SER A 219 31.40 9.19 -6.60
C SER A 219 32.49 8.88 -5.56
N GLY A 220 32.20 8.02 -4.58
CA GLY A 220 33.14 7.58 -3.54
C GLY A 220 33.75 6.23 -3.88
#